data_AF-A0A2L2NHE6-F1
#
_entry.id   AF-A0A2L2NHE6-F1
#
_cell.length_a   1.000
_cell.length_b   1.000
_cell.length_c   1.000
_cell.angle_alpha   90.00
_cell.angle_beta   90.00
_cell.angle_gamma   90.00
#
_symmetry.space_group_name_H-M   'P 1'
#
loop_
_entity.id
_entity.type
_entity.pdbx_description
1 polymer ?
#
loop_
_entity_poly.entity_id
_entity_poly.type
_entity_poly.pdbx_seq_one_letter_code
_entity_poly.pdbx_strand_id
1 'polypeptide(L)'
;MLNEEYLIEQSSQMLIKGKDIESILAFIRENGCSKSQSIVILKKLQNIPLDEAQRLVHLSQTWQDTYEYDEELNRQFYEFLMRDDL
;
A
#
# COMPACT_ATOMS: atom_id res chain seq x y z
N MET A 1 -3.90 -16.11 1.46
CA MET A 1 -2.79 -15.23 1.03
C MET A 1 -1.85 -16.08 0.21
N LEU A 2 -1.55 -15.66 -1.02
CA LEU A 2 -0.59 -16.36 -1.88
C LEU A 2 0.84 -16.14 -1.38
N ASN A 3 1.77 -17.00 -1.81
CA ASN A 3 3.20 -16.85 -1.50
C ASN A 3 3.74 -15.53 -2.09
N GLU A 4 4.61 -14.82 -1.34
CA GLU A 4 5.25 -13.58 -1.77
C GLU A 4 6.03 -13.75 -3.08
N GLU A 5 6.76 -14.86 -3.26
CA GLU A 5 7.50 -15.12 -4.50
C GLU A 5 6.58 -15.20 -5.72
N TYR A 6 5.43 -15.87 -5.57
CA TYR A 6 4.43 -15.95 -6.63
C TYR A 6 3.86 -14.57 -6.97
N LEU A 7 3.57 -13.75 -5.96
CA LEU A 7 3.05 -12.40 -6.16
C LEU A 7 4.06 -11.50 -6.86
N ILE A 8 5.35 -11.60 -6.50
CA ILE A 8 6.43 -10.88 -7.18
C ILE A 8 6.54 -11.33 -8.64
N GLU A 9 6.50 -12.64 -8.89
CA GLU A 9 6.58 -13.19 -10.25
C GLU A 9 5.43 -12.70 -11.13
N GLN A 10 4.18 -12.80 -10.65
CA GLN A 10 3.00 -12.32 -11.38
C GLN A 10 3.04 -10.81 -11.60
N SER A 11 3.44 -10.03 -10.59
CA SER A 11 3.58 -8.57 -10.70
C SER A 11 4.66 -8.19 -11.71
N SER A 12 5.75 -8.97 -11.80
CA SER A 12 6.81 -8.76 -12.78
C SER A 12 6.30 -9.02 -14.20
N GLN A 13 5.52 -10.08 -14.39
CA GLN A 13 4.85 -10.35 -15.67
C GLN A 13 3.86 -9.24 -16.05
N MET A 14 3.15 -8.66 -15.09
CA MET A 14 2.28 -7.52 -15.32
C MET A 14 3.06 -6.30 -15.80
N LEU A 15 4.20 -5.97 -15.19
CA LEU A 15 5.08 -4.88 -15.64
C LEU A 15 5.58 -5.11 -17.08
N ILE A 16 6.04 -6.33 -17.39
CA ILE A 16 6.51 -6.68 -18.75
C ILE A 16 5.39 -6.50 -19.79
N LYS A 17 4.15 -6.77 -19.40
CA LYS A 17 2.95 -6.56 -20.22
C LYS A 17 2.48 -5.10 -20.26
N GLY A 18 3.23 -4.16 -19.67
CA GLY A 18 2.93 -2.74 -19.66
C GLY A 18 1.80 -2.34 -18.71
N LYS A 19 1.49 -3.16 -17.70
CA LYS A 19 0.55 -2.75 -16.64
C LYS A 19 1.21 -1.69 -15.76
N ASP A 20 0.39 -0.73 -15.33
CA ASP A 20 0.81 0.32 -14.43
C ASP A 20 0.89 -0.17 -12.97
N ILE A 21 1.47 0.69 -12.13
CA ILE A 21 1.66 0.39 -10.70
C ILE A 21 0.32 0.23 -9.99
N GLU A 22 -0.71 1.02 -10.32
CA GLU A 22 -2.04 0.87 -9.73
C GLU A 22 -2.63 -0.52 -10.00
N SER A 23 -2.56 -1.01 -11.24
CA SER A 23 -3.03 -2.36 -11.56
C SER A 23 -2.30 -3.44 -10.74
N ILE A 24 -1.00 -3.26 -10.50
CA ILE A 24 -0.18 -4.20 -9.72
C ILE A 24 -0.55 -4.14 -8.24
N LEU A 25 -0.72 -2.93 -7.68
CA LEU A 25 -1.13 -2.73 -6.30
C LEU A 25 -2.52 -3.32 -6.04
N ALA A 26 -3.46 -3.10 -6.95
CA ALA A 26 -4.80 -3.70 -6.87
C ALA A 26 -4.71 -5.22 -6.87
N PHE A 27 -3.93 -5.81 -7.79
CA PHE A 27 -3.73 -7.25 -7.86
C PHE A 27 -3.17 -7.83 -6.54
N ILE A 28 -2.09 -7.28 -5.98
CA ILE A 28 -1.51 -7.85 -4.75
C ILE A 28 -2.42 -7.64 -3.53
N ARG A 29 -3.17 -6.53 -3.48
CA ARG A 29 -4.17 -6.28 -2.44
C ARG A 29 -5.32 -7.29 -2.51
N GLU A 30 -5.88 -7.53 -3.70
CA GLU A 30 -6.93 -8.53 -3.92
C GLU A 30 -6.49 -9.95 -3.52
N ASN A 31 -5.18 -10.22 -3.58
CA ASN A 31 -4.59 -11.48 -3.13
C ASN A 31 -4.21 -11.50 -1.64
N GLY A 32 -4.63 -10.48 -0.89
CA GLY A 32 -4.57 -10.41 0.56
C GLY A 32 -3.28 -9.80 1.13
N CYS A 33 -2.47 -9.11 0.32
CA CYS A 33 -1.35 -8.36 0.87
C CYS A 33 -1.83 -7.14 1.67
N SER A 34 -1.20 -6.91 2.82
CA SER A 34 -1.33 -5.65 3.56
C SER A 34 -0.64 -4.50 2.82
N LYS A 35 -0.89 -3.27 3.29
CA LYS A 35 -0.22 -2.05 2.79
C LYS A 35 1.30 -2.16 2.94
N SER A 36 1.78 -2.64 4.09
CA SER A 36 3.21 -2.82 4.35
C SER A 36 3.85 -3.90 3.46
N GLN A 37 3.16 -5.03 3.23
CA GLN A 37 3.62 -6.05 2.28
C GLN A 37 3.67 -5.50 0.85
N SER A 38 2.68 -4.69 0.48
CA SER A 38 2.63 -4.03 -0.84
C SER A 38 3.84 -3.12 -1.06
N ILE A 39 4.27 -2.37 -0.04
CA ILE A 39 5.49 -1.55 -0.09
C ILE A 39 6.73 -2.41 -0.34
N VAL A 40 6.87 -3.52 0.40
CA VAL A 40 8.02 -4.43 0.25
C VAL A 40 8.07 -5.06 -1.13
N ILE A 41 6.92 -5.52 -1.64
CA ILE A 41 6.82 -6.09 -2.99
C ILE A 41 7.17 -5.04 -4.03
N LEU A 42 6.59 -3.84 -3.96
CA LEU A 42 6.84 -2.76 -4.93
C LEU A 42 8.31 -2.32 -4.95
N LYS A 43 8.93 -2.22 -3.76
CA LYS A 43 10.35 -1.94 -3.61
C LYS A 43 11.21 -2.95 -4.36
N LYS A 44 10.92 -4.25 -4.19
CA LYS A 44 11.66 -5.34 -4.87
C LYS A 44 11.41 -5.32 -6.38
N LEU A 45 10.16 -5.09 -6.78
CA LEU A 45 9.71 -5.11 -8.17
C LEU A 45 10.36 -4.02 -9.03
N GLN A 46 10.40 -2.79 -8.52
CA GLN A 46 10.95 -1.64 -9.25
C GLN A 46 12.41 -1.33 -8.91
N ASN A 47 13.01 -2.06 -7.95
CA ASN A 47 14.34 -1.79 -7.43
C ASN A 47 14.52 -0.32 -6.99
N ILE A 48 13.57 0.18 -6.22
CA ILE A 48 13.52 1.57 -5.72
C ILE A 48 13.83 1.64 -4.22
N PRO A 49 14.17 2.82 -3.70
CA PRO A 49 14.25 3.08 -2.27
C PRO A 49 12.94 2.77 -1.51
N LEU A 50 13.04 2.49 -0.21
CA LEU A 50 11.88 2.12 0.62
C LEU A 50 10.90 3.29 0.77
N ASP A 51 11.41 4.51 0.96
CA ASP A 51 10.65 5.75 1.06
C ASP A 51 9.89 6.06 -0.24
N GLU A 52 10.53 5.82 -1.39
CA GLU A 52 9.90 5.93 -2.71
C GLU A 52 8.73 4.93 -2.84
N ALA A 53 8.97 3.66 -2.51
CA ALA A 53 7.93 2.62 -2.54
C ALA A 53 6.78 2.96 -1.58
N GLN A 54 7.10 3.43 -0.37
CA GLN A 54 6.12 3.87 0.61
C GLN A 54 5.27 5.01 0.07
N ARG A 55 5.88 6.03 -0.55
CA ARG A 55 5.16 7.15 -1.15
C ARG A 55 4.19 6.68 -2.23
N LEU A 56 4.63 5.81 -3.14
CA LEU A 56 3.79 5.28 -4.21
C LEU A 56 2.59 4.49 -3.68
N VAL A 57 2.79 3.64 -2.68
CA VAL A 57 1.68 2.88 -2.07
C VAL A 57 0.74 3.80 -1.29
N HIS A 58 1.28 4.75 -0.53
CA HIS A 58 0.47 5.69 0.27
C HIS A 58 -0.43 6.58 -0.59
N LEU A 59 0.09 7.04 -1.73
CA LEU A 59 -0.64 7.90 -2.67
C LEU A 59 -1.46 7.11 -3.71
N SER A 60 -1.47 5.78 -3.61
CA SER A 60 -2.18 4.95 -4.57
C SER A 60 -3.69 5.02 -4.37
N GLN A 61 -4.42 5.02 -5.48
CA GLN A 61 -5.87 4.92 -5.43
C GLN A 61 -6.29 3.59 -4.78
N THR A 62 -5.48 2.55 -4.99
CA THR A 62 -5.66 1.22 -4.39
C THR A 62 -5.75 1.27 -2.87
N TRP A 63 -4.99 2.13 -2.17
CA TRP A 63 -4.94 2.18 -0.71
C TRP A 63 -5.60 3.44 -0.11
N GLN A 64 -6.35 4.18 -0.92
CA GLN A 64 -6.99 5.43 -0.54
C GLN A 64 -8.00 5.26 0.60
N ASP A 65 -8.75 4.15 0.62
CA ASP A 65 -9.71 3.83 1.68
C ASP A 65 -9.04 3.64 3.05
N THR A 66 -7.85 3.03 3.06
CA THR A 66 -7.06 2.84 4.28
C THR A 66 -6.51 4.17 4.75
N TYR A 67 -6.07 5.04 3.83
CA TYR A 67 -5.66 6.39 4.17
C TYR A 67 -6.81 7.21 4.79
N GLU A 68 -8.01 7.16 4.19
CA GLU A 68 -9.20 7.84 4.73
C GLU A 68 -9.58 7.32 6.12
N TYR A 69 -9.51 6.01 6.33
CA TYR A 69 -9.73 5.40 7.64
C TYR A 69 -8.68 5.85 8.67
N ASP A 70 -7.41 5.87 8.29
CA ASP A 70 -6.31 6.28 9.17
C ASP A 70 -6.44 7.77 9.55
N GLU A 71 -6.82 8.65 8.61
CA GLU A 71 -7.07 10.07 8.86
C GLU A 71 -8.27 10.30 9.78
N GLU A 72 -9.35 9.54 9.59
CA GLU A 72 -10.52 9.57 10.48
C GLU A 72 -10.13 9.16 11.91
N LEU A 73 -9.40 8.05 12.05
CA LEU A 73 -8.93 7.55 13.33
C LEU A 73 -8.02 8.57 14.03
N ASN A 74 -7.09 9.17 13.28
CA ASN A 74 -6.21 10.22 13.79
C ASN A 74 -7.01 11.44 14.25
N ARG A 75 -8.00 11.89 13.47
CA ARG A 75 -8.86 13.01 13.85
C ARG A 75 -9.58 12.74 15.17
N GLN A 76 -10.20 11.56 15.31
CA GLN A 76 -10.87 11.16 16.56
C GLN A 76 -9.89 11.10 17.74
N PHE A 77 -8.68 10.59 17.51
CA PHE A 77 -7.63 10.53 18.53
C PHE A 77 -7.19 11.93 18.98
N TYR A 78 -6.99 12.86 18.04
CA TYR A 78 -6.65 14.25 18.35
C TYR A 78 -7.79 14.96 19.09
N GLU A 79 -9.04 14.78 18.65
CA GLU A 79 -10.21 15.31 19.36
C GLU A 79 -10.29 14.80 20.80
N PHE A 80 -9.96 13.52 21.03
CA PHE A 80 -9.90 12.95 22.37
C PHE A 80 -8.78 13.58 23.22
N LEU A 81 -7.57 13.72 22.67
CA LEU A 81 -6.42 14.30 23.39
C LEU A 81 -6.58 15.79 23.69
N MET A 82 -7.31 16.53 22.85
CA MET A 82 -7.51 17.98 22.96
C MET A 82 -8.75 18.36 23.79
N ARG A 83 -9.52 17.39 24.30
CA ARG A 83 -10.52 17.67 25.34
C ARG A 83 -9.74 17.99 26.62
N ASP A 84 -9.67 19.28 26.96
CA ASP A 84 -9.10 19.81 28.22
C ASP A 84 -9.95 19.43 29.46
N ASP A 85 -10.28 18.14 29.60
CA ASP A 85 -10.97 17.57 30.76
C ASP A 85 -10.04 16.56 31.48
N LEU A 86 -8.94 17.07 32.05
CA LEU A 86 -8.18 16.44 33.14
C LEU A 86 -7.79 17.47 34.20
#